data_AF-A0A1C2Y3L8-F1
#
_entry.id   AF-A0A1C2Y3L8-F1
#
_cell.length_a   1.000
_cell.length_b   1.000
_cell.length_c   1.000
_cell.angle_alpha   90.00
_cell.angle_beta   90.00
_cell.angle_gamma   90.00
#
_symmetry.space_group_name_H-M   'P 1'
#
loop_
_entity.id
_entity.type
_entity.pdbx_description
1 polymer ?
#
loop_
_entity_poly.entity_id
_entity_poly.type
_entity_poly.pdbx_seq_one_letter_code
_entity_poly.pdbx_strand_id
1 'polypeptide(L)'
;MDNLEEITGVMSLMAGELIDANEKYPLFASAHEGYGVMAEEFQELFDEIRKKKPDYKAMHDEAIQLGAMCMKFILSMEGWV
;
A
#
# COMPACT_ATOMS: atom_id res chain seq x y z
N MET A 1 22.17 -5.93 6.32
CA MET A 1 21.25 -6.58 7.29
C MET A 1 20.36 -5.47 7.74
N ASP A 2 19.13 -5.46 7.24
CA ASP A 2 18.14 -4.47 7.63
C ASP A 2 17.95 -4.60 9.14
N ASN A 3 18.06 -3.49 9.85
CA ASN A 3 17.90 -3.50 11.31
C ASN A 3 16.41 -3.29 11.67
N LEU A 4 16.03 -3.66 12.89
CA LEU A 4 14.64 -3.57 13.35
C LEU A 4 14.08 -2.14 13.25
N GLU A 5 14.94 -1.12 13.42
CA GLU A 5 14.54 0.29 13.34
C GLU A 5 14.14 0.68 11.91
N GLU A 6 14.92 0.29 10.90
CA GLU A 6 14.59 0.51 9.48
C GLU A 6 13.28 -0.16 9.08
N ILE A 7 13.08 -1.42 9.49
CA ILE A 7 11.84 -2.16 9.21
C ILE A 7 10.64 -1.48 9.89
N THR A 8 10.81 -1.03 11.13
CA THR A 8 9.76 -0.33 11.87
C THR A 8 9.44 1.02 11.24
N GLY A 9 10.43 1.72 10.71
CA GLY A 9 10.23 2.94 9.93
C GLY A 9 9.33 2.71 8.71
N VAL A 10 9.61 1.68 7.91
CA VAL A 10 8.80 1.33 6.73
C VAL A 10 7.37 0.95 7.14
N MET A 11 7.20 0.12 8.18
CA MET A 11 5.87 -0.24 8.69
C MET A 11 5.08 0.99 9.15
N SER A 12 5.76 1.99 9.73
CA SER A 12 5.11 3.23 10.19
C SER A 12 4.62 4.08 9.03
N LEU A 13 5.36 4.11 7.92
CA LEU A 13 4.94 4.79 6.69
C LEU A 13 3.70 4.13 6.08
N MET A 14 3.69 2.80 5.95
CA MET A 14 2.54 2.04 5.46
C MET A 14 1.31 2.21 6.36
N ALA A 15 1.50 2.22 7.68
CA ALA A 15 0.43 2.47 8.63
C ALA A 15 -0.14 3.89 8.51
N GLY A 16 0.71 4.89 8.28
CA GLY A 16 0.29 6.27 8.01
C GLY A 16 -0.59 6.37 6.76
N GLU A 17 -0.12 5.81 5.64
CA GLU A 17 -0.89 5.80 4.39
C GLU A 17 -2.23 5.07 4.54
N LEU A 18 -2.26 3.95 5.27
CA LEU A 18 -3.49 3.23 5.57
C LEU A 18 -4.48 4.08 6.37
N ILE A 19 -4.00 4.84 7.36
CA ILE A 19 -4.85 5.73 8.17
C ILE A 19 -5.46 6.79 7.26
N ASP A 20 -4.65 7.46 6.45
CA ASP A 20 -5.09 8.52 5.54
C ASP A 20 -6.08 8.00 4.47
N ALA A 21 -5.83 6.80 3.94
CA ALA A 21 -6.75 6.14 3.03
C ALA A 21 -8.09 5.80 3.71
N ASN A 22 -8.05 5.37 4.98
CA ASN A 22 -9.23 5.01 5.75
C ASN A 22 -10.10 6.20 6.17
N GLU A 23 -9.53 7.40 6.28
CA GLU A 23 -10.31 8.62 6.48
C GLU A 23 -11.26 8.91 5.29
N LYS A 24 -10.85 8.53 4.08
CA LYS A 24 -11.62 8.75 2.84
C LYS A 24 -12.50 7.56 2.49
N TYR A 25 -11.97 6.34 2.62
CA TYR A 25 -12.63 5.11 2.22
C TYR A 25 -12.46 4.06 3.32
N PRO A 26 -13.53 3.50 3.90
CA PRO A 26 -13.41 2.50 4.96
C PRO A 26 -12.74 1.20 4.48
N LEU A 27 -12.62 0.21 5.36
CA LEU A 27 -12.18 -1.14 4.99
C LEU A 27 -12.98 -1.70 3.80
N PHE A 28 -12.34 -2.57 3.01
CA PHE A 28 -12.95 -3.12 1.82
C PHE A 28 -14.21 -3.93 2.18
N ALA A 29 -15.27 -3.78 1.39
CA ALA A 29 -16.51 -4.52 1.55
C ALA A 29 -16.43 -5.93 0.96
N SER A 30 -15.44 -6.20 0.10
CA SER A 30 -15.24 -7.52 -0.51
C SER A 30 -13.81 -7.76 -0.96
N ALA A 31 -13.46 -9.03 -1.17
CA ALA A 31 -12.18 -9.41 -1.74
C ALA A 31 -11.97 -8.85 -3.17
N HIS A 32 -13.04 -8.69 -3.94
CA HIS A 32 -12.96 -8.17 -5.32
C HIS A 32 -12.63 -6.68 -5.33
N GLU A 33 -13.24 -5.90 -4.45
CA GLU A 33 -12.91 -4.49 -4.25
C GLU A 33 -11.44 -4.33 -3.83
N GLY A 34 -11.01 -5.09 -2.83
CA GLY A 34 -9.62 -5.04 -2.37
C GLY A 34 -8.61 -5.44 -3.44
N TYR A 35 -8.90 -6.46 -4.26
CA TYR A 35 -8.10 -6.80 -5.43
C TYR A 35 -8.02 -5.65 -6.43
N GLY A 36 -9.15 -5.02 -6.74
CA GLY A 36 -9.21 -3.90 -7.68
C GLY A 36 -8.29 -2.76 -7.27
N VAL A 37 -8.37 -2.35 -6.01
CA VAL A 37 -7.52 -1.26 -5.47
C VAL A 37 -6.05 -1.68 -5.44
N MET A 38 -5.71 -2.86 -4.91
CA MET A 38 -4.31 -3.31 -4.92
C MET A 38 -3.72 -3.45 -6.33
N ALA A 39 -4.54 -3.83 -7.32
CA ALA A 39 -4.10 -3.91 -8.71
C ALA A 39 -3.85 -2.53 -9.33
N GLU A 40 -4.63 -1.52 -8.92
CA GLU A 40 -4.42 -0.12 -9.30
C GLU A 40 -3.08 0.39 -8.75
N GLU A 41 -2.85 0.29 -7.43
CA GLU A 41 -1.58 0.69 -6.79
C GLU A 41 -0.36 -0.03 -7.40
N PHE A 42 -0.50 -1.33 -7.68
CA PHE A 42 0.56 -2.09 -8.34
C PHE A 42 0.84 -1.56 -9.76
N GLN A 43 -0.20 -1.19 -10.49
CA GLN A 43 -0.05 -0.64 -11.83
C GLN A 43 0.63 0.74 -11.80
N GLU A 44 0.32 1.59 -10.82
CA GLU A 44 0.96 2.90 -10.63
C GLU A 44 2.45 2.76 -10.30
N LEU A 45 2.79 1.88 -9.35
CA LEU A 45 4.18 1.51 -9.05
C LEU A 45 4.92 0.99 -10.29
N PHE A 46 4.30 0.05 -11.03
CA PHE A 46 4.91 -0.54 -12.21
C PHE A 46 5.09 0.49 -13.34
N ASP A 47 4.15 1.44 -13.45
CA ASP A 47 4.21 2.55 -14.40
C ASP A 47 5.36 3.50 -14.10
N GLU A 48 5.66 3.77 -12.84
CA GLU A 48 6.84 4.54 -12.44
C GLU A 48 8.14 3.78 -12.74
N ILE A 49 8.21 2.49 -12.36
CA ILE A 49 9.38 1.61 -12.58
C ILE A 49 9.77 1.56 -14.05
N ARG A 50 8.79 1.49 -14.97
CA ARG A 50 9.05 1.34 -16.41
C ARG A 50 9.34 2.64 -17.15
N LYS A 51 9.38 3.79 -16.48
CA LYS A 51 9.77 5.07 -17.11
C LYS A 51 11.23 5.03 -17.53
N LYS A 52 11.55 5.72 -18.63
CA LYS A 52 12.95 5.91 -19.08
C LYS A 52 13.79 6.65 -18.03
N LYS A 53 13.15 7.47 -17.21
CA LYS A 53 13.73 8.20 -16.07
C LYS A 53 12.75 8.10 -14.91
N PRO A 54 12.82 7.03 -14.09
CA PRO A 54 11.97 6.88 -12.93
C PRO A 54 12.26 7.98 -11.89
N ASP A 55 11.22 8.47 -11.27
CA ASP A 55 11.27 9.24 -10.03
C ASP A 55 11.27 8.26 -8.86
N TYR A 56 12.43 8.15 -8.19
CA TYR A 56 12.58 7.25 -7.04
C TYR A 56 11.74 7.64 -5.83
N LYS A 57 11.37 8.92 -5.70
CA LYS A 57 10.46 9.33 -4.64
C LYS A 57 9.05 8.82 -4.95
N ALA A 58 8.57 9.02 -6.17
CA ALA A 58 7.29 8.48 -6.58
C ALA A 58 7.28 6.96 -6.42
N MET A 59 8.29 6.25 -6.93
CA MET A 59 8.39 4.80 -6.80
C MET A 59 8.36 4.32 -5.34
N HIS A 60 9.01 5.05 -4.44
CA HIS A 60 8.96 4.76 -3.01
C HIS A 60 7.55 4.96 -2.45
N ASP A 61 6.89 6.07 -2.78
CA ASP A 61 5.56 6.40 -2.29
C ASP A 61 4.52 5.37 -2.79
N GLU A 62 4.54 5.02 -4.09
CA GLU A 62 3.67 4.00 -4.69
C GLU A 62 3.88 2.61 -4.06
N ALA A 63 5.13 2.27 -3.69
CA ALA A 63 5.42 1.02 -3.00
C ALA A 63 4.87 1.00 -1.56
N ILE A 64 4.92 2.14 -0.86
CA ILE A 64 4.29 2.30 0.46
C ILE A 64 2.77 2.17 0.35
N GLN A 65 2.16 2.78 -0.67
CA GLN A 65 0.72 2.71 -0.93
C GLN A 65 0.24 1.29 -1.21
N LEU A 66 0.92 0.57 -2.11
CA LEU A 66 0.65 -0.84 -2.37
C LEU A 66 0.78 -1.68 -1.08
N GLY A 67 1.82 -1.42 -0.28
CA GLY A 67 2.00 -2.07 1.02
C GLY A 67 0.85 -1.78 2.00
N ALA A 68 0.42 -0.52 2.08
CA ALA A 68 -0.71 -0.10 2.91
C ALA A 68 -2.01 -0.77 2.47
N MET A 69 -2.25 -0.91 1.16
CA MET A 69 -3.43 -1.61 0.64
C MET A 69 -3.40 -3.11 0.95
N CYS A 70 -2.23 -3.75 0.95
CA CYS A 70 -2.08 -5.12 1.46
C CYS A 70 -2.47 -5.22 2.94
N MET A 71 -2.03 -4.28 3.78
CA MET A 71 -2.44 -4.23 5.20
C MET A 71 -3.95 -4.03 5.33
N LYS A 72 -4.53 -3.11 4.55
CA LYS A 72 -5.98 -2.86 4.50
C LYS A 72 -6.75 -4.12 4.13
N PHE A 73 -6.25 -4.86 3.15
CA PHE A 73 -6.86 -6.11 2.71
C PHE A 73 -6.90 -7.15 3.82
N ILE A 74 -5.78 -7.36 4.52
CA ILE A 74 -5.69 -8.28 5.67
C ILE A 74 -6.68 -7.85 6.76
N LEU A 75 -6.68 -6.58 7.15
CA LEU A 75 -7.60 -6.06 8.18
C LEU A 75 -9.07 -6.18 7.78
N SER A 76 -9.38 -6.00 6.49
CA SER A 76 -10.74 -6.21 5.98
C SER A 76 -11.14 -7.68 6.13
N MET A 77 -10.23 -8.61 5.84
CA MET A 77 -10.46 -10.05 6.01
C MET A 77 -10.65 -10.48 7.46
N GLU A 78 -9.93 -9.87 8.42
CA GLU A 78 -10.14 -10.12 9.86
C GLU A 78 -11.57 -9.78 10.31
N GLY A 79 -12.24 -8.84 9.62
CA GLY A 79 -13.65 -8.53 9.85
C GLY A 79 -14.64 -9.50 9.18
N TRP A 80 -14.15 -10.40 8.33
CA TRP A 80 -14.98 -11.38 7.60
C TRP A 80 -14.93 -12.78 8.22
N VAL A 81 -13.95 -13.06 9.09
CA VAL A 81 -13.73 -14.36 9.75
C VAL A 81 -14.26 -14.42 11.18
#